data_AF-A0A7S3STV5-F1
#
_entry.id   AF-A0A7S3STV5-F1
#
_cell.length_a   1.000
_cell.length_b   1.000
_cell.length_c   1.000
_cell.angle_alpha   90.00
_cell.angle_beta   90.00
_cell.angle_gamma   90.00
#
_symmetry.space_group_name_H-M   'P 1'
#
loop_
_entity.id
_entity.type
_entity.pdbx_description
1 polymer ?
#
loop_
_entity_poly.entity_id
_entity_poly.type
_entity_poly.pdbx_seq_one_letter_code
_entity_poly.pdbx_strand_id
1 'polypeptide(L)'
;AIASGTCRRIVRVTGKGEDPWSIFSILINGLGSLAKAWNYEGEQLLRACKDIDYTIVRPGVMGRVETLEPNSLVLADNGGDLKVSSITYDAVASLCIEALDYPNAARTTLCAMTVPSGEGASSWAPILSKVSKDTRAFRTDLLPEHMKAVRFGAAAGLGITAVLTALVLQVIRVAIAAVFA
;
A
#
# COMPACT_ATOMS: atom_id res chain seq x y z
N ALA A 1 18.98 -12.22 -12.44
CA ALA A 1 19.58 -12.05 -11.11
C ALA A 1 20.58 -13.18 -10.91
N ILE A 2 21.75 -12.91 -10.31
CA ILE A 2 22.67 -13.98 -9.92
C ILE A 2 22.03 -14.66 -8.71
N ALA A 3 21.88 -15.99 -8.74
CA ALA A 3 21.31 -16.73 -7.62
C ALA A 3 22.11 -16.46 -6.34
N SER A 4 21.43 -16.15 -5.24
CA SER A 4 22.10 -16.01 -3.95
C SER A 4 22.56 -17.38 -3.49
N GLY A 5 23.86 -17.54 -3.19
CA GLY A 5 24.39 -18.79 -2.64
C GLY A 5 23.87 -19.11 -1.23
N THR A 6 23.23 -18.16 -0.54
CA THR A 6 22.83 -18.29 0.87
C THR A 6 21.42 -17.83 1.20
N CYS A 7 20.88 -16.80 0.52
CA CYS A 7 19.53 -16.31 0.77
C CYS A 7 18.50 -17.12 -0.01
N ARG A 8 17.64 -17.83 0.72
CA ARG A 8 16.59 -18.68 0.13
C ARG A 8 15.23 -18.00 0.04
N ARG A 9 14.94 -17.06 0.95
CA ARG A 9 13.65 -16.37 1.03
C ARG A 9 13.82 -14.91 1.47
N ILE A 10 13.08 -14.01 0.83
CA ILE A 10 12.95 -12.61 1.23
C ILE A 10 11.53 -12.37 1.73
N VAL A 11 11.39 -11.90 2.96
CA VAL A 11 10.12 -11.36 3.46
C VAL A 11 10.17 -9.84 3.32
N ARG A 12 9.30 -9.27 2.49
CA ARG A 12 9.28 -7.84 2.19
C ARG A 12 7.99 -7.20 2.68
N VAL A 13 8.12 -6.21 3.56
CA VAL A 13 7.02 -5.31 3.91
C VAL A 13 6.89 -4.22 2.85
N THR A 14 5.67 -3.93 2.43
CA THR A 14 5.34 -2.96 1.37
C THR A 14 3.97 -2.34 1.63
N GLY A 15 3.57 -1.33 0.86
CA GLY A 15 2.23 -0.75 0.91
C GLY A 15 1.40 -1.11 -0.32
N LYS A 16 0.06 -1.11 -0.20
CA LYS A 16 -0.85 -1.35 -1.33
C LYS A 16 -0.68 -0.28 -2.43
N GLY A 17 -0.13 -0.67 -3.58
CA GLY A 17 0.15 0.21 -4.72
C GLY A 17 -0.74 0.02 -5.95
N GLU A 18 -1.80 -0.79 -5.90
CA GLU A 18 -2.51 -1.24 -7.11
C GLU A 18 -3.50 -0.23 -7.73
N ASP A 19 -3.83 0.85 -7.02
CA ASP A 19 -4.74 1.89 -7.51
C ASP A 19 -3.99 3.23 -7.71
N PRO A 20 -3.52 3.53 -8.94
CA PRO A 20 -2.76 4.74 -9.22
C PRO A 20 -3.61 6.02 -9.26
N TRP A 21 -4.91 5.89 -9.52
CA TRP A 21 -5.80 7.04 -9.72
C TRP A 21 -6.56 7.46 -8.46
N SER A 22 -6.50 6.67 -7.37
CA SER A 22 -7.00 7.14 -6.08
C SER A 22 -6.30 8.41 -5.62
N ILE A 23 -7.06 9.31 -5.00
CA ILE A 23 -6.57 10.58 -4.45
C ILE A 23 -5.40 10.33 -3.48
N PHE A 24 -5.51 9.31 -2.61
CA PHE A 24 -4.43 8.94 -1.70
C PHE A 24 -3.16 8.49 -2.42
N SER A 25 -3.26 7.73 -3.51
CA SER A 25 -2.08 7.34 -4.28
C SER A 25 -1.44 8.53 -4.99
N ILE A 26 -2.23 9.42 -5.59
CA ILE A 26 -1.74 10.65 -6.23
C ILE A 26 -0.99 11.51 -5.19
N LEU A 27 -1.58 11.73 -4.01
CA LEU A 27 -0.96 12.52 -2.95
C LEU A 27 0.32 11.88 -2.42
N ILE A 28 0.28 10.59 -2.05
CA ILE A 28 1.45 9.89 -1.49
C ILE A 28 2.57 9.80 -2.53
N ASN A 29 2.25 9.54 -3.80
CA ASN A 29 3.28 9.48 -4.84
C ASN A 29 3.81 10.87 -5.24
N GLY A 30 2.95 11.88 -5.27
CA GLY A 30 3.36 13.26 -5.55
C GLY A 30 4.30 13.81 -4.49
N LEU A 31 3.96 13.61 -3.21
CA LEU A 31 4.75 14.10 -2.07
C LEU A 31 5.90 13.16 -1.68
N GLY A 32 5.74 11.87 -1.91
CA GLY A 32 6.66 10.81 -1.48
C GLY A 32 7.54 10.26 -2.61
N SER A 33 7.81 11.04 -3.66
CA SER A 33 8.70 10.62 -4.76
C SER A 33 8.33 9.26 -5.38
N LEU A 34 7.04 9.08 -5.70
CA LEU A 34 6.47 7.85 -6.26
C LEU A 34 6.56 6.62 -5.33
N ALA A 35 6.56 6.80 -4.01
CA ALA A 35 6.72 5.71 -3.02
C ALA A 35 5.85 4.47 -3.28
N LYS A 36 4.56 4.64 -3.61
CA LYS A 36 3.66 3.49 -3.87
C LYS A 36 3.99 2.80 -5.19
N ALA A 37 4.44 3.55 -6.20
CA ALA A 37 4.88 3.00 -7.46
C ALA A 37 6.14 2.15 -7.28
N TRP A 38 7.15 2.69 -6.58
CA TRP A 38 8.39 1.97 -6.29
C TRP A 38 8.20 0.75 -5.41
N ASN A 39 7.27 0.83 -4.45
CA ASN A 39 6.87 -0.33 -3.67
C ASN A 39 6.35 -1.46 -4.56
N TYR A 40 5.44 -1.13 -5.48
CA TYR A 40 4.89 -2.10 -6.40
C TYR A 40 5.93 -2.67 -7.38
N GLU A 41 6.81 -1.84 -7.93
CA GLU A 41 7.92 -2.31 -8.78
C GLU A 41 8.86 -3.26 -8.02
N GLY A 42 9.17 -2.94 -6.76
CA GLY A 42 9.96 -3.82 -5.91
C GLY A 42 9.29 -5.18 -5.66
N GLU A 43 7.97 -5.22 -5.54
CA GLU A 43 7.23 -6.47 -5.50
C GLU A 43 7.34 -7.25 -6.82
N GLN A 44 7.19 -6.59 -7.97
CA GLN A 44 7.30 -7.23 -9.29
C GLN A 44 8.69 -7.83 -9.52
N LEU A 45 9.74 -7.13 -9.12
CA LEU A 45 11.11 -7.64 -9.19
C LEU A 45 11.30 -8.90 -8.35
N LEU A 46 10.72 -8.96 -7.13
CA LEU A 46 10.74 -10.17 -6.32
C LEU A 46 9.95 -11.31 -6.96
N ARG A 47 8.77 -11.02 -7.52
CA ARG A 47 7.95 -12.03 -8.22
C ARG A 47 8.67 -12.62 -9.44
N ALA A 48 9.43 -11.80 -10.16
CA ALA A 48 10.19 -12.21 -11.34
C ALA A 48 11.43 -13.07 -11.02
N CYS A 49 11.97 -12.97 -9.80
CA CYS A 49 13.14 -13.75 -9.38
C CYS A 49 12.79 -15.23 -9.21
N LYS A 50 13.31 -16.11 -10.06
CA LYS A 50 13.05 -17.57 -9.99
C LYS A 50 13.84 -18.29 -8.89
N ASP A 51 14.99 -17.75 -8.50
CA ASP A 51 15.95 -18.44 -7.63
C ASP A 51 15.81 -18.12 -6.14
N ILE A 52 14.95 -17.15 -5.79
CA ILE A 52 14.72 -16.70 -4.40
C ILE A 52 13.22 -16.70 -4.14
N ASP A 53 12.78 -17.39 -3.10
CA ASP A 53 11.39 -17.31 -2.66
C ASP A 53 11.08 -15.93 -2.06
N TYR A 54 9.83 -15.51 -2.15
CA TYR A 54 9.38 -14.27 -1.53
C TYR A 54 8.14 -14.49 -0.66
N THR A 55 7.99 -13.65 0.34
CA THR A 55 6.71 -13.40 1.02
C THR A 55 6.54 -11.90 1.07
N ILE A 56 5.56 -11.37 0.37
CA ILE A 56 5.28 -9.94 0.35
C ILE A 56 4.18 -9.67 1.38
N VAL A 57 4.42 -8.77 2.33
CA VAL A 57 3.45 -8.39 3.37
C VAL A 57 3.00 -6.94 3.10
N ARG A 58 1.71 -6.78 2.82
CA ARG A 58 1.01 -5.49 2.67
C ARG A 58 0.16 -5.25 3.93
N PRO A 59 0.70 -4.61 4.98
CA PRO A 59 -0.06 -4.39 6.19
C PRO A 59 -1.03 -3.22 6.05
N GLY A 60 -1.95 -3.12 7.00
CA GLY A 60 -2.74 -1.94 7.27
C GLY A 60 -1.92 -0.75 7.77
N VAL A 61 -2.60 0.25 8.30
CA VAL A 61 -1.94 1.45 8.83
C VAL A 61 -1.23 1.08 10.13
N MET A 62 0.10 0.98 10.08
CA MET A 62 0.91 0.63 11.24
C MET A 62 0.99 1.79 12.25
N GLY A 63 1.03 1.45 13.55
CA GLY A 63 1.36 2.40 14.62
C GLY A 63 0.24 3.36 15.04
N ARG A 64 -0.99 3.19 14.54
CA ARG A 64 -2.16 3.95 15.01
C ARG A 64 -2.84 3.35 16.24
N VAL A 65 -2.51 2.09 16.54
CA VAL A 65 -2.99 1.36 17.71
C VAL A 65 -1.77 0.76 18.40
N GLU A 66 -1.77 0.77 19.73
CA GLU A 66 -0.71 0.17 20.55
C GLU A 66 -1.01 -1.29 20.86
N THR A 67 -2.28 -1.62 21.03
CA THR A 67 -2.76 -2.96 21.37
C THR A 67 -3.78 -3.43 20.34
N LEU A 68 -3.72 -4.72 20.00
CA LEU A 68 -4.72 -5.36 19.16
C LEU A 68 -5.94 -5.80 19.98
N GLU A 69 -7.12 -5.67 19.38
CA GLU A 69 -8.31 -6.30 19.92
C GLU A 69 -8.16 -7.83 19.88
N PRO A 70 -8.71 -8.56 20.86
CA PRO A 70 -8.69 -10.02 20.85
C PRO A 70 -9.31 -10.58 19.58
N ASN A 71 -8.72 -11.64 19.02
CA ASN A 71 -9.25 -12.33 17.85
C ASN A 71 -9.57 -11.37 16.68
N SER A 72 -8.66 -10.44 16.38
CA SER A 72 -8.88 -9.41 15.36
C SER A 72 -8.02 -9.59 14.12
N LEU A 73 -7.06 -10.51 14.11
CA LEU A 73 -6.12 -10.64 13.00
C LEU A 73 -6.76 -11.31 11.78
N VAL A 74 -6.53 -10.74 10.61
CA VAL A 74 -6.97 -11.31 9.33
C VAL A 74 -5.88 -11.18 8.27
N LEU A 75 -5.80 -12.20 7.41
CA LEU A 75 -4.82 -12.28 6.34
C LEU A 75 -5.53 -12.72 5.06
N ALA A 76 -5.39 -11.96 3.99
CA ALA A 76 -5.72 -12.43 2.64
C ALA A 76 -4.43 -12.77 1.90
N ASP A 77 -4.46 -13.82 1.07
CA ASP A 77 -3.34 -14.28 0.26
C ASP A 77 -3.56 -13.96 -1.22
N ASN A 78 -2.65 -14.44 -2.09
CA ASN A 78 -2.74 -14.25 -3.54
C ASN A 78 -2.93 -12.79 -3.98
N GLY A 79 -2.37 -11.84 -3.22
CA GLY A 79 -2.55 -10.41 -3.43
C GLY A 79 -3.99 -9.91 -3.23
N GLY A 80 -4.80 -10.66 -2.46
CA GLY A 80 -6.17 -10.33 -2.12
C GLY A 80 -6.28 -9.04 -1.32
N ASP A 81 -7.49 -8.49 -1.31
CA ASP A 81 -7.79 -7.21 -0.69
C ASP A 81 -8.65 -7.36 0.56
N LEU A 82 -8.28 -6.59 1.58
CA LEU A 82 -9.03 -6.43 2.81
C LEU A 82 -9.34 -4.95 3.03
N LYS A 83 -10.40 -4.68 3.79
CA LYS A 83 -10.71 -3.31 4.22
C LYS A 83 -9.52 -2.78 5.04
N VAL A 84 -9.04 -1.59 4.68
CA VAL A 84 -7.91 -0.97 5.38
C VAL A 84 -8.28 -0.69 6.83
N SER A 85 -7.46 -1.19 7.74
CA SER A 85 -7.58 -0.95 9.18
C SER A 85 -6.21 -0.69 9.80
N SER A 86 -6.18 -0.36 11.09
CA SER A 86 -4.94 -0.16 11.84
C SER A 86 -4.41 -1.50 12.37
N ILE A 87 -3.09 -1.66 12.39
CA ILE A 87 -2.42 -2.84 12.92
C ILE A 87 -1.18 -2.41 13.71
N THR A 88 -0.78 -3.16 14.73
CA THR A 88 0.42 -2.83 15.52
C THR A 88 1.69 -3.19 14.73
N TYR A 89 2.80 -2.51 15.03
CA TYR A 89 4.11 -2.88 14.48
C TYR A 89 4.51 -4.29 14.88
N ASP A 90 4.25 -4.65 16.15
CA ASP A 90 4.56 -5.95 16.73
C ASP A 90 3.87 -7.11 15.97
N ALA A 91 2.60 -6.94 15.63
CA ALA A 91 1.88 -7.96 14.88
C ALA A 91 2.44 -8.14 13.46
N VAL A 92 2.81 -7.05 12.78
CA VAL A 92 3.42 -7.14 11.45
C VAL A 92 4.82 -7.77 11.53
N ALA A 93 5.61 -7.42 12.54
CA ALA A 93 6.92 -8.02 12.76
C ALA A 93 6.81 -9.53 13.04
N SER A 94 5.88 -9.93 13.90
CA SER A 94 5.58 -11.33 14.20
C SER A 94 5.15 -12.09 12.94
N LEU A 95 4.26 -11.52 12.12
CA LEU A 95 3.88 -12.11 10.82
C LEU A 95 5.09 -12.33 9.91
N CYS A 96 6.01 -11.37 9.84
CA CYS A 96 7.19 -11.48 8.99
C CYS A 96 8.13 -12.61 9.42
N ILE A 97 8.30 -12.80 10.73
CA ILE A 97 9.12 -13.86 11.29
C ILE A 97 8.41 -15.20 11.13
N GLU A 98 7.17 -15.30 11.60
CA GLU A 98 6.39 -16.55 11.56
C GLU A 98 6.26 -17.08 10.13
N ALA A 99 6.04 -16.22 9.12
CA ALA A 99 5.92 -16.66 7.73
C ALA A 99 7.17 -17.38 7.17
N LEU A 100 8.35 -17.22 7.79
CA LEU A 100 9.55 -17.99 7.43
C LEU A 100 9.41 -19.47 7.78
N ASP A 101 8.66 -19.79 8.84
CA ASP A 101 8.45 -21.15 9.33
C ASP A 101 7.34 -21.90 8.56
N TYR A 102 6.62 -21.22 7.65
CA TYR A 102 5.57 -21.80 6.82
C TYR A 102 6.04 -21.94 5.37
N PRO A 103 6.35 -23.16 4.89
CA PRO A 103 6.76 -23.37 3.50
C PRO A 103 5.68 -22.96 2.48
N ASN A 104 4.40 -23.08 2.82
CA ASN A 104 3.30 -22.66 1.96
C ASN A 104 3.19 -21.13 1.82
N ALA A 105 3.77 -20.36 2.75
CA ALA A 105 3.86 -18.90 2.65
C ALA A 105 4.97 -18.43 1.67
N ALA A 106 5.76 -19.33 1.08
CA ALA A 106 6.64 -18.96 -0.02
C ALA A 106 5.85 -18.63 -1.28
N ARG A 107 6.32 -17.64 -2.03
CA ARG A 107 5.70 -17.13 -3.26
C ARG A 107 4.29 -16.63 -3.02
N THR A 108 4.09 -15.90 -1.91
CA THR A 108 2.79 -15.32 -1.55
C THR A 108 2.87 -13.81 -1.42
N THR A 109 1.77 -13.15 -1.76
CA THR A 109 1.48 -11.76 -1.45
C THR A 109 0.34 -11.71 -0.45
N LEU A 110 0.65 -11.30 0.77
CA LEU A 110 -0.23 -11.28 1.92
C LEU A 110 -0.73 -9.86 2.19
N CYS A 111 -2.02 -9.71 2.44
CA CYS A 111 -2.64 -8.48 2.92
C CYS A 111 -3.03 -8.68 4.38
N ALA A 112 -2.38 -7.96 5.29
CA ALA A 112 -2.53 -8.14 6.74
C ALA A 112 -3.29 -6.97 7.34
N MET A 113 -4.47 -7.24 7.90
CA MET A 113 -5.35 -6.23 8.49
C MET A 113 -5.90 -6.73 9.83
N THR A 114 -6.77 -5.91 10.40
CA THR A 114 -7.58 -6.22 11.59
C THR A 114 -9.06 -6.12 11.26
N VAL A 115 -9.86 -6.94 11.94
CA VAL A 115 -11.34 -6.94 11.92
C VAL A 115 -11.86 -6.68 13.33
N PRO A 116 -13.17 -6.42 13.52
CA PRO A 116 -13.75 -6.32 14.85
C PRO A 116 -13.41 -7.52 15.74
N SER A 117 -13.36 -7.28 17.05
CA SER A 117 -13.03 -8.30 18.05
C SER A 117 -13.91 -9.54 17.90
N GLY A 118 -13.29 -10.72 17.83
CA GLY A 118 -13.99 -12.01 17.69
C GLY A 118 -14.23 -12.49 16.25
N GLU A 119 -13.99 -11.66 15.23
CA GLU A 119 -14.20 -12.03 13.82
C GLU A 119 -12.95 -12.62 13.15
N GLY A 120 -11.77 -12.39 13.73
CA GLY A 120 -10.47 -12.82 13.21
C GLY A 120 -9.80 -13.89 14.08
N ALA A 121 -8.50 -14.09 13.85
CA ALA A 121 -7.68 -14.99 14.65
C ALA A 121 -6.97 -14.26 15.81
N SER A 122 -6.63 -15.01 16.84
CA SER A 122 -5.79 -14.55 17.96
C SER A 122 -4.30 -14.51 17.62
N SER A 123 -3.86 -15.22 16.58
CA SER A 123 -2.46 -15.31 16.14
C SER A 123 -2.35 -15.59 14.64
N TRP A 124 -1.15 -15.45 14.08
CA TRP A 124 -0.93 -15.67 12.65
C TRP A 124 -0.91 -17.13 12.26
N ALA A 125 -0.33 -18.00 13.08
CA ALA A 125 -0.20 -19.44 12.85
C ALA A 125 -1.43 -20.14 12.20
N PRO A 126 -2.66 -20.06 12.74
CA PRO A 126 -3.82 -20.73 12.15
C PRO A 126 -4.22 -20.17 10.78
N ILE A 127 -3.86 -18.92 10.46
CA ILE A 127 -4.14 -18.31 9.16
C ILE A 127 -3.00 -18.60 8.17
N LEU A 128 -1.74 -18.49 8.61
CA LEU A 128 -0.55 -18.81 7.83
C LEU A 128 -0.55 -20.25 7.33
N SER A 129 -1.06 -21.21 8.12
CA SER A 129 -1.18 -22.60 7.67
C SER A 129 -2.10 -22.81 6.46
N LYS A 130 -2.95 -21.82 6.14
CA LYS A 130 -3.98 -21.89 5.09
C LYS A 130 -3.66 -21.05 3.86
N VAL A 131 -2.61 -20.23 3.89
CA VAL A 131 -2.29 -19.37 2.74
C VAL A 131 -1.81 -20.18 1.55
N SER A 132 -2.16 -19.69 0.38
CA SER A 132 -1.84 -20.24 -0.93
C SER A 132 -0.92 -19.33 -1.72
N LYS A 133 -0.12 -19.95 -2.57
CA LYS A 133 0.80 -19.27 -3.49
C LYS A 133 0.05 -18.30 -4.40
N ASP A 134 0.77 -17.26 -4.81
CA ASP A 134 0.31 -16.34 -5.82
C ASP A 134 0.04 -17.09 -7.15
N THR A 135 -1.19 -16.97 -7.63
CA THR A 135 -1.66 -17.51 -8.91
C THR A 135 -2.31 -16.45 -9.79
N ARG A 136 -2.69 -15.30 -9.22
CA ARG A 136 -3.26 -14.20 -10.00
C ARG A 136 -2.22 -13.53 -10.89
N ALA A 137 -2.68 -12.96 -11.98
CA ALA A 137 -1.89 -12.01 -12.75
C ALA A 137 -1.77 -10.69 -11.98
N PHE A 138 -0.54 -10.23 -11.76
CA PHE A 138 -0.24 -8.91 -11.24
C PHE A 138 0.03 -7.96 -12.41
N ARG A 139 -0.45 -6.72 -12.29
CA ARG A 139 -0.22 -5.67 -13.28
C ARG A 139 1.27 -5.39 -13.42
N THR A 140 1.73 -5.02 -14.61
CA THR A 140 3.15 -4.69 -14.89
C THR A 140 3.34 -3.26 -15.37
N ASP A 141 2.25 -2.49 -15.43
CA ASP A 141 2.16 -1.15 -16.00
C ASP A 141 1.97 -0.07 -14.92
N LEU A 142 2.12 -0.40 -13.64
CA LEU A 142 1.73 0.50 -12.56
C LEU A 142 2.67 1.68 -12.36
N LEU A 143 3.98 1.55 -12.54
CA LEU A 143 4.89 2.69 -12.47
C LEU A 143 4.53 3.82 -13.46
N PRO A 144 4.39 3.56 -14.78
CA PRO A 144 4.00 4.62 -15.71
C PRO A 144 2.60 5.17 -15.43
N GLU A 145 1.65 4.33 -14.96
CA GLU A 145 0.31 4.79 -14.57
C GLU A 145 0.33 5.71 -13.33
N HIS A 146 1.12 5.38 -12.30
CA HIS A 146 1.33 6.26 -11.14
C HIS A 146 1.95 7.61 -11.55
N MET A 147 2.96 7.59 -12.43
CA MET A 147 3.57 8.83 -12.95
C MET A 147 2.55 9.68 -13.70
N LYS A 148 1.71 9.05 -14.52
CA LYS A 148 0.64 9.72 -15.27
C LYS A 148 -0.39 10.33 -14.32
N ALA A 149 -0.84 9.59 -13.32
CA ALA A 149 -1.81 10.05 -12.33
C ALA A 149 -1.27 11.24 -11.51
N VAL A 150 0.01 11.22 -11.08
CA VAL A 150 0.63 12.35 -10.38
C VAL A 150 0.71 13.60 -11.26
N ARG A 151 1.12 13.46 -12.53
CA ARG A 151 1.17 14.58 -13.48
C ARG A 151 -0.21 15.19 -13.70
N PHE A 152 -1.22 14.34 -13.88
CA PHE A 152 -2.60 14.80 -14.04
C PHE A 152 -3.12 15.50 -12.77
N GLY A 153 -2.88 14.90 -11.60
CA GLY A 153 -3.26 15.50 -10.32
C GLY A 153 -2.61 16.87 -10.09
N ALA A 154 -1.34 17.02 -10.43
CA ALA A 154 -0.63 18.31 -10.34
C ALA A 154 -1.23 19.35 -11.31
N ALA A 155 -1.50 18.97 -12.55
CA ALA A 155 -2.10 19.87 -13.55
C ALA A 155 -3.52 20.31 -13.14
N ALA A 156 -4.35 19.38 -12.67
CA ALA A 156 -5.68 19.68 -12.17
C ALA A 156 -5.64 20.60 -10.94
N GLY A 157 -4.70 20.35 -10.02
CA GLY A 157 -4.49 21.19 -8.84
C GLY A 157 -4.13 22.63 -9.20
N LEU A 158 -3.19 22.84 -10.12
CA LEU A 158 -2.81 24.17 -10.60
C LEU A 158 -3.99 24.90 -11.26
N GLY A 159 -4.79 24.19 -12.06
CA GLY A 159 -6.00 24.76 -12.67
C GLY A 159 -7.00 25.25 -11.62
N ILE A 160 -7.27 24.44 -10.59
CA ILE A 160 -8.17 24.81 -9.49
C ILE A 160 -7.62 26.04 -8.74
N THR A 161 -6.33 26.04 -8.41
CA THR A 161 -5.70 27.20 -7.73
C THR A 161 -5.81 28.46 -8.56
N ALA A 162 -5.55 28.41 -9.87
CA ALA A 162 -5.65 29.57 -10.75
C ALA A 162 -7.08 30.15 -10.77
N VAL A 163 -8.10 29.30 -10.85
CA VAL A 163 -9.51 29.71 -10.81
C VAL A 163 -9.86 30.37 -9.48
N LEU A 164 -9.44 29.77 -8.35
CA LEU A 164 -9.70 30.32 -7.02
C LEU A 164 -9.00 31.66 -6.83
N THR A 165 -7.73 31.80 -7.26
CA THR A 165 -7.01 33.07 -7.21
C THR A 165 -7.70 34.13 -8.07
N ALA A 166 -8.14 33.79 -9.28
CA ALA A 166 -8.88 34.71 -10.14
C ALA A 166 -10.19 35.19 -9.49
N LEU A 167 -10.93 34.28 -8.84
CA LEU A 167 -12.17 34.61 -8.16
C LEU A 167 -11.94 35.52 -6.95
N VAL A 168 -10.91 35.25 -6.14
CA VAL A 168 -10.52 36.12 -5.02
C VAL A 168 -10.12 37.51 -5.50
N LEU A 169 -9.29 37.60 -6.54
CA LEU A 169 -8.90 38.88 -7.13
C LEU A 169 -10.11 39.65 -7.68
N GLN A 170 -11.06 38.95 -8.30
CA GLN A 170 -12.29 39.57 -8.79
C GLN A 170 -13.16 40.12 -7.65
N VAL A 171 -13.32 39.37 -6.56
CA VAL A 171 -14.05 39.82 -5.37
C VAL A 171 -13.38 41.06 -4.76
N ILE A 172 -12.05 41.05 -4.61
CA ILE A 172 -11.28 42.19 -4.11
C ILE A 172 -11.49 43.41 -5.01
N ARG A 173 -11.41 43.23 -6.34
CA ARG A 173 -11.61 44.31 -7.30
C ARG A 173 -13.00 44.94 -7.18
N VAL A 174 -14.05 44.12 -7.06
CA VAL A 174 -15.43 44.59 -6.88
C VAL A 174 -15.60 45.33 -5.55
N ALA A 175 -15.03 44.79 -4.46
CA ALA A 175 -15.10 45.42 -3.15
C ALA A 175 -14.41 46.79 -3.12
N ILE A 176 -13.21 46.90 -3.72
CA ILE A 176 -12.50 48.18 -3.85
C ILE A 176 -13.34 49.18 -4.66
N ALA A 177 -13.88 48.76 -5.80
CA ALA A 177 -14.72 49.64 -6.63
C ALA A 177 -15.96 50.14 -5.88
N ALA A 178 -16.56 49.33 -5.01
CA ALA A 178 -17.72 49.72 -4.20
C ALA A 178 -17.37 50.68 -3.03
N VAL A 179 -16.13 50.64 -2.52
CA VAL A 179 -15.68 51.55 -1.43
C VAL A 179 -15.32 52.95 -1.96
N PHE A 180 -14.83 53.03 -3.20
CA PHE A 180 -14.38 54.28 -3.83
C PHE A 180 -15.37 54.86 -4.85
N ALA A 181 -16.58 54.30 -4.94
CA ALA A 181 -17.71 54.84 -5.71
C ALA A 181 -18.64 55.65 -4.81
#